data_AF-A0A0B1T0Y3-F1
#
_entry.id   AF-A0A0B1T0Y3-F1
#
_cell.length_a   1.000
_cell.length_b   1.000
_cell.length_c   1.000
_cell.angle_alpha   90.00
_cell.angle_beta   90.00
_cell.angle_gamma   90.00
#
_symmetry.space_group_name_H-M   'P 1'
#
loop_
_entity.id
_entity.type
_entity.pdbx_description
1 polymer ?
#
loop_
_entity_poly.entity_id
_entity_poly.type
_entity_poly.pdbx_seq_one_letter_code
_entity_poly.pdbx_strand_id
1 'polypeptide(L)'
;MTWNVHTIEFMAGVGAYHNRIWIQTRSGKLLLTILKNLREAMEKTSSRKFIAFSTHDVTIAALLDSMGLLKAALTPQGRPSFVSTIAFELWQNDDKQYYIKVLYRRGPGSDEFRDLGNEVEGCKKEKLCTVENFSAAIENYTSDDPAALCLDHGTTSSSRNELELIVILMVATTFFAVLFLAVLIFLIPCRGPSSSKIDATNAEHSYAGRTQANR
;
A
#
# COMPACT_ATOMS: atom_id res chain seq x y z
N MET A 1 11.91 -29.74 -6.94
CA MET A 1 11.29 -28.57 -7.61
C MET A 1 12.37 -27.55 -7.89
N THR A 2 12.57 -27.16 -9.15
CA THR A 2 13.47 -26.07 -9.55
C THR A 2 12.65 -24.78 -9.70
N TRP A 3 12.47 -24.06 -8.59
CA TRP A 3 11.90 -22.70 -8.66
C TRP A 3 12.78 -21.81 -9.53
N ASN A 4 12.15 -21.13 -10.49
CA ASN A 4 12.81 -20.18 -11.37
C ASN A 4 13.29 -18.96 -10.55
N VAL A 5 14.51 -18.49 -10.84
CA VAL A 5 15.11 -17.31 -10.18
C VAL A 5 14.16 -16.11 -10.26
N HIS A 6 13.61 -15.86 -11.45
CA HIS A 6 12.70 -14.76 -11.72
C HIS A 6 11.41 -14.80 -10.88
N THR A 7 10.98 -15.98 -10.39
CA THR A 7 9.83 -16.08 -9.49
C THR A 7 10.14 -15.48 -8.11
N ILE A 8 11.34 -15.72 -7.56
CA ILE A 8 11.76 -15.14 -6.29
C ILE A 8 12.06 -13.64 -6.46
N GLU A 9 12.73 -13.26 -7.56
CA GLU A 9 12.97 -11.84 -7.88
C GLU A 9 11.66 -11.06 -7.95
N PHE A 10 10.66 -11.56 -8.68
CA PHE A 10 9.33 -10.95 -8.78
C PHE A 10 8.60 -10.92 -7.43
N MET A 11 8.53 -12.03 -6.70
CA MET A 11 7.78 -12.09 -5.43
C MET A 11 8.36 -11.21 -4.32
N ALA A 12 9.69 -11.01 -4.31
CA ALA A 12 10.39 -10.11 -3.39
C ALA A 12 10.46 -8.66 -3.90
N GLY A 13 10.27 -8.41 -5.19
CA GLY A 13 10.42 -7.09 -5.82
C GLY A 13 11.88 -6.65 -5.92
N VAL A 14 12.78 -7.56 -6.32
CA VAL A 14 14.24 -7.36 -6.33
C VAL A 14 14.86 -7.65 -7.70
N GLY A 15 16.13 -7.27 -7.90
CA GLY A 15 16.89 -7.66 -9.09
C GLY A 15 16.24 -7.16 -10.38
N ALA A 16 15.89 -8.06 -11.30
CA ALA A 16 15.17 -7.71 -12.53
C ALA A 16 13.79 -7.03 -12.31
N TYR A 17 13.22 -7.17 -11.11
CA TYR A 17 11.92 -6.60 -10.71
C TYR A 17 12.04 -5.61 -9.54
N HIS A 18 13.21 -4.97 -9.38
CA HIS A 18 13.51 -4.08 -8.27
C HIS A 18 12.44 -2.98 -8.06
N ASN A 19 11.79 -3.00 -6.90
CA ASN A 19 10.78 -2.02 -6.50
C ASN A 19 10.90 -1.72 -4.99
N ARG A 20 11.28 -0.47 -4.66
CA ARG A 20 11.49 -0.03 -3.27
C ARG A 20 10.31 -0.31 -2.35
N ILE A 21 9.07 -0.02 -2.79
CA ILE A 21 7.87 -0.24 -1.96
C ILE A 21 7.65 -1.73 -1.69
N TRP A 22 7.88 -2.59 -2.70
CA TRP A 22 7.74 -4.03 -2.53
C TRP A 22 8.80 -4.56 -1.55
N ILE A 23 10.05 -4.12 -1.67
CA ILE A 23 11.14 -4.45 -0.72
C ILE A 23 10.78 -3.98 0.70
N GLN A 24 10.35 -2.73 0.87
CA GLN A 24 9.91 -2.19 2.17
C GLN A 24 8.80 -3.05 2.80
N THR A 25 7.82 -3.51 2.01
CA THR A 25 6.72 -4.39 2.46
C THR A 25 7.14 -5.86 2.67
N ARG A 26 8.32 -6.29 2.18
CA ARG A 26 8.84 -7.67 2.33
C ARG A 26 9.89 -7.81 3.44
N SER A 27 10.72 -6.79 3.67
CA SER A 27 11.83 -6.83 4.64
C SER A 27 11.93 -5.60 5.55
N GLY A 28 11.32 -4.46 5.21
CA GLY A 28 11.62 -3.16 5.84
C GLY A 28 11.43 -3.08 7.35
N LYS A 29 10.39 -3.71 7.90
CA LYS A 29 10.16 -3.80 9.36
C LYS A 29 11.16 -4.70 10.06
N LEU A 30 11.58 -5.80 9.41
CA LEU A 30 12.60 -6.70 9.94
C LEU A 30 13.99 -6.02 9.91
N LEU A 31 14.30 -5.34 8.81
CA LEU A 31 15.53 -4.56 8.63
C LEU A 31 15.65 -3.43 9.68
N LEU A 32 14.57 -2.69 9.92
CA LEU A 32 14.49 -1.69 10.98
C LEU A 32 14.61 -2.31 12.38
N THR A 33 14.00 -3.48 12.60
CA THR A 33 14.11 -4.23 13.87
C THR A 33 15.54 -4.67 14.13
N ILE A 34 16.27 -5.12 13.10
CA ILE A 34 17.70 -5.45 13.18
C ILE A 34 18.52 -4.21 13.54
N LEU A 35 18.33 -3.08 12.83
CA LEU A 35 19.00 -1.81 13.12
C LEU A 35 18.74 -1.33 14.57
N LYS A 36 17.51 -1.48 15.07
CA LYS A 36 17.17 -1.17 16.46
C LYS A 36 17.90 -2.08 17.46
N ASN A 37 17.88 -3.40 17.25
CA ASN A 37 18.59 -4.35 18.12
C ASN A 37 20.10 -4.06 18.19
N LEU A 38 20.71 -3.62 17.08
CA LEU A 38 22.12 -3.22 17.03
C LEU A 38 22.38 -1.98 17.90
N ARG A 39 21.53 -0.94 17.80
CA ARG A 39 21.63 0.27 18.64
C ARG A 39 21.46 -0.05 20.14
N GLU A 40 20.46 -0.85 20.50
CA GLU A 40 20.26 -1.30 21.89
C GLU A 40 21.47 -2.08 22.44
N ALA A 41 22.22 -2.78 21.59
CA ALA A 41 23.45 -3.47 21.96
C ALA A 41 24.66 -2.52 22.08
N MET A 42 24.76 -1.48 21.24
CA MET A 42 25.79 -0.42 21.35
C MET A 42 25.64 0.39 22.64
N GLU A 43 24.40 0.77 22.96
CA GLU A 43 24.00 1.50 24.18
C GLU A 43 24.07 0.62 25.44
N LYS A 44 24.13 -0.71 25.27
CA LYS A 44 24.09 -1.73 26.33
C LYS A 44 22.77 -1.72 27.12
N THR A 45 21.71 -1.20 26.52
CA THR A 45 20.34 -1.20 27.06
C THR A 45 19.66 -2.57 26.94
N SER A 46 20.13 -3.43 26.03
CA SER A 46 19.67 -4.82 25.90
C SER A 46 20.72 -5.85 26.37
N SER A 47 20.27 -6.84 27.14
CA SER A 47 21.09 -7.98 27.59
C SER A 47 21.22 -9.09 26.54
N ARG A 48 20.43 -9.04 25.45
CA ARG A 48 20.40 -10.06 24.40
C ARG A 48 21.72 -10.11 23.64
N LYS A 49 22.28 -11.31 23.47
CA LYS A 49 23.53 -11.54 22.70
C LYS A 49 23.31 -12.24 21.36
N PHE A 50 22.15 -12.84 21.16
CA PHE A 50 21.77 -13.54 19.94
C PHE A 50 20.26 -13.41 19.73
N ILE A 51 19.84 -13.16 18.49
CA ILE A 51 18.44 -13.06 18.08
C ILE A 51 18.33 -13.74 16.71
N ALA A 52 17.48 -14.77 16.61
CA ALA A 52 17.25 -15.50 15.36
C ALA A 52 15.86 -15.21 14.80
N PHE A 53 15.79 -14.98 13.49
CA PHE A 53 14.53 -14.80 12.76
C PHE A 53 14.40 -15.93 11.73
N SER A 54 13.39 -16.78 11.90
CA SER A 54 13.02 -17.75 10.86
C SER A 54 12.20 -17.03 9.79
N THR A 55 12.61 -17.12 8.52
CA THR A 55 12.01 -16.38 7.40
C THR A 55 12.02 -17.23 6.11
N HIS A 56 11.48 -16.67 5.03
CA HIS A 56 11.46 -17.30 3.71
C HIS A 56 12.51 -16.68 2.76
N ASP A 57 12.82 -17.38 1.68
CA ASP A 57 13.75 -16.94 0.64
C ASP A 57 13.38 -15.58 0.03
N VAL A 58 12.10 -15.27 -0.16
CA VAL A 58 11.63 -13.93 -0.57
C VAL A 58 12.02 -12.81 0.42
N THR A 59 12.05 -13.09 1.73
CA THR A 59 12.49 -12.13 2.75
C THR A 59 14.01 -12.00 2.76
N ILE A 60 14.74 -13.10 2.59
CA ILE A 60 16.21 -13.10 2.47
C ILE A 60 16.64 -12.31 1.22
N ALA A 61 15.96 -12.50 0.08
CA ALA A 61 16.22 -11.75 -1.14
C ALA A 61 15.95 -10.25 -0.97
N ALA A 62 14.81 -9.87 -0.39
CA ALA A 62 14.48 -8.46 -0.10
C ALA A 62 15.45 -7.81 0.91
N LEU A 63 15.94 -8.55 1.91
CA LEU A 63 17.00 -8.07 2.81
C LEU A 63 18.32 -7.82 2.04
N LEU A 64 18.75 -8.78 1.21
CA LEU A 64 19.98 -8.64 0.45
C LEU A 64 19.93 -7.47 -0.55
N ASP A 65 18.82 -7.27 -1.26
CA ASP A 65 18.67 -6.15 -2.21
C ASP A 65 18.60 -4.80 -1.49
N SER A 66 17.95 -4.72 -0.32
CA SER A 66 17.91 -3.51 0.52
C SER A 66 19.27 -3.02 1.05
N MET A 67 20.32 -3.81 0.87
CA MET A 67 21.71 -3.48 1.22
C MET A 67 22.63 -3.38 -0.01
N GLY A 68 22.12 -3.61 -1.22
CA GLY A 68 22.91 -3.74 -2.46
C GLY A 68 23.66 -5.08 -2.61
N LEU A 69 23.40 -6.06 -1.74
CA LEU A 69 24.14 -7.32 -1.62
C LEU A 69 23.57 -8.49 -2.47
N LEU A 70 22.42 -8.32 -3.13
CA LEU A 70 21.73 -9.40 -3.85
C LEU A 70 22.66 -10.19 -4.78
N LYS A 71 23.43 -9.48 -5.61
CA LYS A 71 24.36 -10.10 -6.56
C LYS A 71 25.54 -10.79 -5.88
N ALA A 72 26.12 -10.17 -4.84
CA ALA A 72 27.27 -10.68 -4.09
C ALA A 72 26.95 -11.99 -3.34
N ALA A 73 25.77 -12.05 -2.72
CA ALA A 73 25.30 -13.22 -1.98
C ALA A 73 24.87 -14.38 -2.91
N LEU A 74 24.07 -14.08 -3.94
CA LEU A 74 23.30 -15.09 -4.68
C LEU A 74 23.94 -15.59 -5.98
N THR A 75 25.01 -14.94 -6.49
CA THR A 75 25.69 -15.40 -7.72
C THR A 75 26.34 -16.79 -7.51
N PRO A 76 26.24 -17.74 -8.47
CA PRO A 76 25.48 -17.70 -9.71
C PRO A 76 24.06 -18.31 -9.64
N GLN A 77 23.59 -18.79 -8.48
CA GLN A 77 22.27 -19.43 -8.35
C GLN A 77 21.08 -18.46 -8.46
N GLY A 78 21.30 -17.15 -8.29
CA GLY A 78 20.29 -16.09 -8.44
C GLY A 78 19.22 -16.01 -7.34
N ARG A 79 19.02 -17.08 -6.56
CA ARG A 79 18.08 -17.13 -5.43
C ARG A 79 18.72 -17.74 -4.18
N PRO A 80 18.19 -17.45 -2.97
CA PRO A 80 18.63 -18.14 -1.76
C PRO A 80 18.44 -19.65 -1.86
N SER A 81 19.30 -20.41 -1.17
CA SER A 81 19.09 -21.86 -0.98
C SER A 81 18.34 -22.12 0.33
N PHE A 82 17.84 -23.36 0.47
CA PHE A 82 17.36 -23.87 1.75
C PHE A 82 18.43 -23.68 2.85
N VAL A 83 18.01 -23.36 4.07
CA VAL A 83 18.88 -23.01 5.22
C VAL A 83 20.04 -22.04 4.91
N SER A 84 19.88 -21.16 3.91
CA SER A 84 20.75 -19.98 3.78
C SER A 84 20.50 -19.01 4.94
N THR A 85 21.50 -18.19 5.29
CA THR A 85 21.45 -17.37 6.51
C THR A 85 22.19 -16.07 6.28
N ILE A 86 21.56 -14.95 6.65
CA ILE A 86 22.24 -13.67 6.85
C ILE A 86 22.47 -13.54 8.36
N ALA A 87 23.71 -13.27 8.78
CA ALA A 87 24.03 -12.91 10.16
C ALA A 87 24.52 -11.46 10.21
N PHE A 88 24.00 -10.72 11.18
CA PHE A 88 24.37 -9.33 11.45
C PHE A 88 25.11 -9.28 12.78
N GLU A 89 26.42 -9.04 12.74
CA GLU A 89 27.26 -9.03 13.94
C GLU A 89 27.66 -7.61 14.30
N LEU A 90 27.38 -7.19 15.53
CA LEU A 90 27.93 -5.95 16.09
C LEU A 90 29.30 -6.22 16.69
N TRP A 91 30.31 -5.51 16.22
CA TRP A 91 31.68 -5.55 16.72
C TRP A 91 32.09 -4.19 17.27
N GLN A 92 33.08 -4.20 18.18
CA GLN A 92 33.74 -3.00 18.70
C GLN A 92 35.25 -3.14 18.46
N ASN A 93 35.92 -2.08 18.02
CA ASN A 93 37.39 -2.05 17.90
C ASN A 93 38.06 -1.50 19.16
N ASP A 94 39.39 -1.49 19.20
CA ASP A 94 40.17 -1.00 20.36
C ASP A 94 39.95 0.50 20.62
N ASP A 95 39.70 1.29 19.57
CA ASP A 95 39.30 2.71 19.64
C ASP A 95 37.83 2.91 20.10
N LYS A 96 37.17 1.84 20.54
CA LYS A 96 35.78 1.74 21.00
C LYS A 96 34.72 2.09 19.95
N GLN A 97 35.10 2.21 18.67
CA GLN A 97 34.17 2.42 17.56
C GLN A 97 33.41 1.13 17.28
N TYR A 98 32.11 1.26 17.01
CA TYR A 98 31.25 0.14 16.65
C TYR A 98 31.13 -0.02 15.13
N TYR A 99 31.15 -1.26 14.66
CA TYR A 99 30.98 -1.60 13.25
C TYR A 99 30.15 -2.88 13.11
N ILE A 100 29.53 -3.05 11.94
CA ILE A 100 28.73 -4.21 11.58
C ILE A 100 29.49 -5.11 10.60
N LYS A 101 29.35 -6.43 10.78
CA LYS A 101 29.60 -7.40 9.70
C LYS A 101 28.27 -7.95 9.20
N VAL A 102 28.17 -8.12 7.88
CA VAL A 102 26.98 -8.67 7.23
C VAL A 102 27.40 -9.98 6.55
N LEU A 103 27.27 -11.07 7.29
CA LEU A 103 27.76 -12.39 6.86
C LEU A 103 26.67 -13.15 6.12
N TYR A 104 27.02 -13.87 5.05
CA TYR A 104 26.10 -14.73 4.30
C TYR A 104 26.58 -16.18 4.20
N ARG A 105 25.82 -17.11 4.78
CA ARG A 105 25.94 -18.56 4.56
C ARG A 105 24.97 -19.01 3.48
N ARG A 106 25.49 -19.79 2.53
CA ARG A 106 24.83 -20.07 1.24
C ARG A 106 23.73 -21.14 1.30
N GLY A 107 23.80 -22.11 2.21
CA GLY A 107 22.87 -23.24 2.32
C GLY A 107 23.57 -24.51 2.83
N PRO A 108 22.97 -25.72 2.70
CA PRO A 108 23.47 -26.95 3.33
C PRO A 108 24.74 -27.54 2.67
N GLY A 109 25.27 -26.90 1.63
CA GLY A 109 26.50 -27.31 0.93
C GLY A 109 27.75 -26.53 1.34
N SER A 110 27.65 -25.58 2.28
CA SER A 110 28.80 -24.92 2.90
C SER A 110 28.41 -24.28 4.22
N ASP A 111 29.24 -24.48 5.24
CA ASP A 111 29.13 -23.81 6.55
C ASP A 111 29.95 -22.53 6.64
N GLU A 112 30.58 -22.13 5.53
CA GLU A 112 31.25 -20.84 5.38
C GLU A 112 30.24 -19.68 5.43
N PHE A 113 30.49 -18.74 6.33
CA PHE A 113 29.86 -17.43 6.38
C PHE A 113 30.78 -16.41 5.72
N ARG A 114 30.46 -15.99 4.49
CA ARG A 114 31.24 -14.95 3.77
C ARG A 114 30.88 -13.57 4.30
N ASP A 115 31.87 -12.76 4.68
CA ASP A 115 31.63 -11.37 5.08
C ASP A 115 31.42 -10.49 3.85
N LEU A 116 30.25 -9.86 3.77
CA LEU A 116 29.83 -8.95 2.71
C LEU A 116 29.75 -7.49 3.20
N GLY A 117 30.20 -7.19 4.43
CA GLY A 117 30.05 -5.84 5.04
C GLY A 117 30.64 -4.70 4.20
N ASN A 118 31.75 -4.96 3.49
CA ASN A 118 32.41 -3.98 2.63
C ASN A 118 31.79 -3.89 1.21
N GLU A 119 30.84 -4.76 0.88
CA GLU A 119 30.05 -4.72 -0.37
C GLU A 119 28.72 -3.95 -0.21
N VAL A 120 28.27 -3.71 1.04
CA VAL A 120 27.07 -2.93 1.36
C VAL A 120 27.16 -1.54 0.74
N GLU A 121 26.10 -1.07 0.07
CA GLU A 121 26.08 0.15 -0.76
C GLU A 121 26.75 1.37 -0.10
N GLY A 122 26.36 1.72 1.12
CA GLY A 122 26.91 2.86 1.87
C GLY A 122 28.23 2.61 2.60
N CYS A 123 28.78 1.39 2.54
CA CYS A 123 30.07 1.01 3.16
C CYS A 123 31.16 0.67 2.12
N LYS A 124 30.86 0.78 0.82
CA LYS A 124 31.83 0.59 -0.27
C LYS A 124 33.03 1.53 -0.07
N LYS A 125 34.24 0.95 -0.10
CA LYS A 125 35.57 1.56 0.13
C LYS A 125 36.01 1.71 1.59
N GLU A 126 35.12 1.53 2.57
CA GLU A 126 35.55 1.49 3.97
C GLU A 126 36.22 0.17 4.31
N LYS A 127 37.09 0.17 5.34
CA LYS A 127 37.68 -1.06 5.89
C LYS A 127 36.71 -1.79 6.82
N LEU A 128 35.83 -1.03 7.49
CA LEU A 128 34.84 -1.50 8.47
C LEU A 128 33.53 -0.71 8.23
N CYS A 129 32.41 -1.41 8.08
CA CYS A 129 31.10 -0.77 7.90
C CYS A 129 30.58 -0.24 9.24
N THR A 130 30.57 1.09 9.46
CA THR A 130 30.01 1.68 10.69
C THR A 130 28.49 1.49 10.75
N VAL A 131 27.91 1.54 11.95
CA VAL A 131 26.45 1.37 12.11
C VAL A 131 25.69 2.58 11.51
N GLU A 132 26.34 3.73 11.44
CA GLU A 132 25.89 4.96 10.82
C GLU A 132 25.85 4.83 9.28
N ASN A 133 26.96 4.38 8.66
CA ASN A 133 27.02 4.13 7.22
C ASN A 133 26.06 3.01 6.80
N PHE A 134 25.94 1.96 7.61
CA PHE A 134 24.95 0.92 7.43
C PHE A 134 23.52 1.48 7.50
N SER A 135 23.19 2.28 8.52
CA SER A 135 21.88 2.93 8.68
C SER A 135 21.52 3.80 7.48
N ALA A 136 22.47 4.57 6.94
CA ALA A 136 22.26 5.40 5.76
C ALA A 136 22.06 4.56 4.48
N ALA A 137 22.77 3.43 4.34
CA ALA A 137 22.60 2.52 3.21
C ALA A 137 21.18 1.92 3.13
N ILE A 138 20.58 1.61 4.29
CA ILE A 138 19.28 0.92 4.37
C ILE A 138 18.08 1.84 4.56
N GLU A 139 18.28 3.14 4.80
CA GLU A 139 17.23 4.10 5.21
C GLU A 139 15.99 4.02 4.31
N ASN A 140 16.20 4.13 2.99
CA ASN A 140 15.17 4.05 1.94
C ASN A 140 14.38 2.73 1.89
N TYR A 141 14.85 1.67 2.55
CA TYR A 141 14.20 0.36 2.59
C TYR A 141 13.66 -0.01 3.97
N THR A 142 13.94 0.79 5.01
CA THR A 142 13.29 0.62 6.31
C THR A 142 11.83 1.10 6.28
N SER A 143 11.01 0.53 7.17
CA SER A 143 9.68 1.07 7.51
C SER A 143 9.24 0.54 8.87
N ASP A 144 8.69 1.39 9.72
CA ASP A 144 8.08 0.95 10.99
C ASP A 144 6.60 0.55 10.83
N ASP A 145 5.95 0.97 9.75
CA ASP A 145 4.55 0.66 9.45
C ASP A 145 4.41 0.05 8.03
N PRO A 146 4.37 -1.29 7.91
CA PRO A 146 4.05 -1.99 6.68
C PRO A 146 2.57 -1.85 6.24
N ALA A 147 1.65 -1.51 7.14
CA ALA A 147 0.24 -1.33 6.79
C ALA A 147 0.02 0.00 6.06
N ALA A 148 0.72 1.06 6.45
CA ALA A 148 0.74 2.33 5.71
C ALA A 148 1.24 2.17 4.26
N LEU A 149 2.19 1.25 4.00
CA LEU A 149 2.67 0.93 2.65
C LEU A 149 1.65 0.13 1.81
N CYS A 150 0.63 -0.43 2.44
CA CYS A 150 -0.50 -1.10 1.78
C CYS A 150 -1.70 -0.17 1.58
N LEU A 151 -1.66 1.06 2.11
CA LEU A 151 -2.64 2.10 1.78
C LEU A 151 -2.26 2.73 0.44
N ASP A 152 -3.22 2.80 -0.48
CA ASP A 152 -2.94 3.09 -1.88
C ASP A 152 -2.44 4.54 -2.09
N HIS A 153 -1.23 4.68 -2.61
CA HIS A 153 -0.67 5.96 -3.10
C HIS A 153 -1.50 6.57 -4.25
N GLY A 154 -2.37 5.78 -4.90
CA GLY A 154 -3.41 6.25 -5.83
C GLY A 154 -4.64 6.90 -5.16
N THR A 155 -4.81 6.79 -3.84
CA THR A 155 -5.91 7.45 -3.10
C THR A 155 -5.49 8.77 -2.47
N THR A 156 -5.24 9.77 -3.32
CA THR A 156 -5.44 11.16 -2.89
C THR A 156 -6.88 11.31 -2.40
N SER A 157 -7.09 11.66 -1.13
CA SER A 157 -8.44 11.75 -0.53
C SER A 157 -9.23 13.02 -0.93
N SER A 158 -9.16 13.35 -2.23
CA SER A 158 -9.90 14.43 -2.91
C SER A 158 -11.42 14.21 -2.95
N SER A 159 -11.90 13.06 -2.46
CA SER A 159 -13.30 12.65 -2.42
C SER A 159 -14.09 13.18 -1.22
N ARG A 160 -13.47 13.84 -0.23
CA ARG A 160 -14.22 14.50 0.85
C ARG A 160 -14.92 15.77 0.38
N ASN A 161 -14.26 16.61 -0.42
CA ASN A 161 -14.81 17.92 -0.81
C ASN A 161 -15.98 17.80 -1.80
N GLU A 162 -15.88 16.88 -2.77
CA GLU A 162 -16.93 16.63 -3.77
C GLU A 162 -18.24 16.14 -3.12
N LEU A 163 -18.15 15.23 -2.14
CA LEU A 163 -19.32 14.65 -1.50
C LEU A 163 -20.10 15.68 -0.66
N GLU A 164 -19.40 16.52 0.10
CA GLU A 164 -20.00 17.64 0.84
C GLU A 164 -20.73 18.61 -0.11
N LEU A 165 -20.11 18.96 -1.24
CA LEU A 165 -20.72 19.85 -2.23
C LEU A 165 -22.01 19.26 -2.84
N ILE A 166 -21.99 17.96 -3.17
CA ILE A 166 -23.15 17.23 -3.69
C ILE A 166 -24.28 17.17 -2.65
N VAL A 167 -23.96 16.91 -1.38
CA VAL A 167 -24.96 16.91 -0.29
C VAL A 167 -25.59 18.29 -0.10
N ILE A 168 -24.79 19.37 -0.09
CA ILE A 168 -25.29 20.75 0.01
C ILE A 168 -26.24 21.08 -1.14
N LEU A 169 -25.92 20.70 -2.38
CA LEU A 169 -26.77 20.91 -3.55
C LEU A 169 -28.10 20.15 -3.46
N MET A 170 -28.10 18.90 -3.00
CA MET A 170 -29.34 18.12 -2.79
C MET A 170 -30.24 18.73 -1.70
N VAL A 171 -29.66 19.20 -0.59
CA VAL A 171 -30.42 19.86 0.48
C VAL A 171 -30.99 21.21 0.01
N ALA A 172 -30.21 22.02 -0.71
CA ALA A 172 -30.68 23.30 -1.23
C ALA A 172 -31.83 23.14 -2.24
N THR A 173 -31.67 22.26 -3.23
CA THR A 173 -32.69 22.03 -4.28
C THR A 173 -34.00 21.47 -3.71
N THR A 174 -33.95 20.53 -2.76
CA THR A 174 -35.15 20.01 -2.10
C THR A 174 -35.86 21.07 -1.26
N PHE A 175 -35.12 21.92 -0.53
CA PHE A 175 -35.69 23.04 0.22
C PHE A 175 -36.42 24.05 -0.70
N PHE A 176 -35.80 24.45 -1.82
CA PHE A 176 -36.45 25.35 -2.79
C PHE A 176 -37.68 24.72 -3.45
N ALA A 177 -37.65 23.42 -3.77
CA ALA A 177 -38.81 22.72 -4.33
C ALA A 177 -40.00 22.67 -3.36
N VAL A 178 -39.75 22.42 -2.07
CA VAL A 178 -40.78 22.43 -1.01
C VAL A 178 -41.35 23.84 -0.81
N LEU A 179 -40.52 24.88 -0.79
CA LEU A 179 -40.98 26.27 -0.73
C LEU A 179 -41.86 26.63 -1.94
N PHE A 180 -41.46 26.25 -3.15
CA PHE A 180 -42.23 26.51 -4.36
C PHE A 180 -43.59 25.80 -4.33
N LEU A 181 -43.63 24.52 -3.92
CA LEU A 181 -44.88 23.78 -3.74
C LEU A 181 -45.79 24.40 -2.68
N ALA A 182 -45.24 24.84 -1.53
CA ALA A 182 -46.01 25.53 -0.51
C ALA A 182 -46.61 26.85 -1.05
N VAL A 183 -45.82 27.65 -1.78
CA VAL A 183 -46.29 28.88 -2.43
C VAL A 183 -47.39 28.58 -3.46
N LEU A 184 -47.26 27.53 -4.28
CA LEU A 184 -48.34 27.12 -5.18
C LEU A 184 -49.63 26.74 -4.44
N ILE A 185 -49.52 26.01 -3.33
CA ILE A 185 -50.69 25.65 -2.49
C ILE A 185 -51.37 26.90 -1.92
N PHE A 186 -50.61 27.91 -1.47
CA PHE A 186 -51.18 29.19 -1.00
C PHE A 186 -51.71 30.09 -2.13
N LEU A 187 -51.19 29.96 -3.35
CA LEU A 187 -51.63 30.75 -4.52
C LEU A 187 -52.82 30.15 -5.28
N ILE A 188 -53.15 28.87 -5.09
CA ILE A 188 -54.37 28.26 -5.60
C ILE A 188 -55.55 28.69 -4.71
N PRO A 189 -56.47 29.56 -5.18
CA PRO A 189 -57.58 30.00 -4.35
C PRO A 189 -58.62 28.87 -4.28
N CYS A 190 -58.98 28.44 -3.07
CA CYS A 190 -60.00 27.42 -2.86
C CYS A 190 -61.38 27.87 -3.34
N ARG A 191 -61.68 27.65 -4.63
CA ARG A 191 -63.03 27.79 -5.20
C ARG A 191 -63.94 26.72 -4.60
N GLY A 192 -64.68 27.09 -3.55
CA GLY A 192 -65.74 26.26 -2.99
C GLY A 192 -66.86 25.99 -4.02
N PRO A 193 -67.60 24.87 -3.86
CA PRO A 193 -68.59 24.44 -4.85
C PRO A 193 -69.83 25.35 -4.83
N SER A 194 -70.17 25.93 -5.98
CA SER A 194 -71.40 26.72 -6.20
C SER A 194 -72.42 25.92 -7.01
N SER A 195 -73.67 25.87 -6.53
CA SER A 195 -74.76 25.04 -7.08
C SER A 195 -75.15 25.37 -8.53
N SER A 196 -75.64 24.37 -9.26
CA SER A 196 -76.04 24.43 -10.67
C SER A 196 -77.50 24.85 -10.88
N LYS A 197 -77.73 25.87 -11.72
CA LYS A 197 -78.96 26.06 -12.52
C LYS A 197 -78.64 26.79 -13.83
N ILE A 198 -78.77 26.10 -14.96
CA ILE A 198 -79.01 26.68 -16.29
C ILE A 198 -80.00 25.75 -17.00
N ASP A 199 -80.97 26.33 -17.70
CA ASP A 199 -82.12 25.64 -18.28
C ASP A 199 -81.83 24.97 -19.64
N ALA A 200 -82.81 24.21 -20.15
CA ALA A 200 -82.67 23.38 -21.33
C ALA A 200 -83.45 23.90 -22.57
N THR A 201 -82.73 24.08 -23.68
CA THR A 201 -83.21 24.02 -25.09
C THR A 201 -81.97 23.68 -25.94
N ASN A 202 -81.99 22.65 -26.81
CA ASN A 202 -82.63 22.55 -28.13
C ASN A 202 -82.15 23.63 -29.13
N ALA A 203 -81.69 23.31 -30.35
CA ALA A 203 -81.46 22.00 -31.00
C ALA A 203 -80.58 22.15 -32.28
N GLU A 204 -80.50 21.07 -33.09
CA GLU A 204 -80.16 21.03 -34.54
C GLU A 204 -78.68 21.06 -34.99
N HIS A 205 -78.25 20.40 -36.08
CA HIS A 205 -78.71 19.15 -36.76
C HIS A 205 -77.60 18.61 -37.73
N SER A 206 -77.86 17.49 -38.44
CA SER A 206 -77.08 16.95 -39.60
C SER A 206 -75.63 16.45 -39.32
N TYR A 207 -75.25 15.16 -39.31
CA TYR A 207 -75.82 13.86 -39.75
C TYR A 207 -75.48 13.38 -41.18
N ALA A 208 -74.43 12.54 -41.33
CA ALA A 208 -74.19 11.58 -42.44
C ALA A 208 -72.98 10.64 -42.15
N GLY A 209 -72.94 9.33 -42.50
CA GLY A 209 -74.05 8.47 -42.95
C GLY A 209 -73.73 7.20 -43.78
N ARG A 210 -72.92 6.23 -43.28
CA ARG A 210 -72.83 4.80 -43.75
C ARG A 210 -71.90 3.99 -42.81
N THR A 211 -72.10 2.75 -42.31
CA THR A 211 -72.67 1.45 -42.78
C THR A 211 -71.89 0.80 -43.93
N GLN A 212 -71.70 -0.53 -44.07
CA GLN A 212 -72.15 -1.77 -43.38
C GLN A 212 -71.25 -2.98 -43.86
N ALA A 213 -71.28 -4.26 -43.42
CA ALA A 213 -71.99 -5.04 -42.39
C ALA A 213 -71.24 -6.40 -42.10
N ASN A 214 -71.53 -7.06 -40.95
CA ASN A 214 -71.43 -8.52 -40.70
C ASN A 214 -70.01 -9.18 -40.70
N ARG A 215 -69.81 -10.37 -40.11
CA ARG A 215 -70.68 -11.31 -39.37
C ARG A 215 -69.97 -11.76 -38.08
#